data_AF-A0AAD9A7D4-F1
#
_entry.id   AF-A0AAD9A7D4-F1
#
_cell.length_a   1.000
_cell.length_b   1.000
_cell.length_c   1.000
_cell.angle_alpha   90.00
_cell.angle_beta   90.00
_cell.angle_gamma   90.00
#
_symmetry.space_group_name_H-M   'P 1'
#
loop_
_entity.id
_entity.type
_entity.pdbx_description
1 polymer ?
#
loop_
_entity_poly.entity_id
_entity_poly.type
_entity_poly.pdbx_seq_one_letter_code
_entity_poly.pdbx_strand_id
1 'polypeptide(L)'
;MLRIMLPVITLALQVVSVAGAIVPDIRADTNRDGVVDMEGDSDAGNKAIWTEGRGAIFLPNIGDKHSTCPNTDLNSMPLSNDELAFCNDASGHMLLAPEYAAPLKTMPLPSISDGAIAHVYATPRPAYERVRVFLLDDVESPNSTSSWRLVDRQFNFNATQLRAGLTLGIDGREFVKDSEIWDSHVTINFDVYDTPGSSNFARDSVALKVAPILTHHHLQKVETLVSTWANDTNPSSDIWAQDVVEPAYASMPGPDGPIAIRIMLRSAQSTRTGGRQVFEQMRGPGFGAFQPSGYSGTGFPGSGFGYHTINSYGNLETIPPHRSKRGIVYKAGRVIQGKHYDSFPAQAVRDLIFSNGVQSTLFLETGWLRVGHVDEFVQFVPYDNDLGFTIAIPTPDLAINLFLEAQEAGYGEAMVISFDAQPQIDRFKVDMPLYLNLTINDVLANATFMEINAYAQKWINHNLDILLSEIPLDRDDVIHVPGLFRDRSGGGVYVNSDGLDFYWPPVLKDEHQLGAFLPGAINGMVVGDQYLSPNPFRPVISGEDILAKAVRAA
;
A
#
# COMPACT_ATOMS: atom_id res chain seq x y z
N MET A 1 -53.51 -57.03 -68.94
CA MET A 1 -52.23 -57.18 -68.23
C MET A 1 -51.83 -55.84 -67.63
N LEU A 2 -51.88 -55.79 -66.30
CA LEU A 2 -51.27 -54.87 -65.33
C LEU A 2 -50.51 -53.62 -65.83
N ARG A 3 -50.90 -52.42 -65.35
CA ARG A 3 -49.98 -51.29 -65.11
C ARG A 3 -50.45 -50.39 -63.96
N ILE A 4 -50.01 -50.80 -62.77
CA ILE A 4 -49.45 -50.03 -61.65
C ILE A 4 -50.09 -48.67 -61.33
N MET A 5 -50.82 -48.61 -60.22
CA MET A 5 -51.11 -47.38 -59.47
C MET A 5 -49.83 -46.90 -58.77
N LEU A 6 -49.41 -45.66 -59.01
CA LEU A 6 -48.42 -44.98 -58.15
C LEU A 6 -49.16 -44.33 -56.96
N PRO A 7 -48.69 -44.52 -55.72
CA PRO A 7 -49.17 -43.72 -54.60
C PRO A 7 -48.46 -42.36 -54.62
N VAL A 8 -49.25 -41.28 -54.49
CA VAL A 8 -48.73 -39.95 -54.19
C VAL A 8 -48.28 -39.97 -52.74
N ILE A 9 -46.95 -39.95 -52.52
CA ILE A 9 -46.36 -39.76 -51.19
C ILE A 9 -46.29 -38.26 -50.94
N THR A 10 -47.19 -37.75 -50.11
CA THR A 10 -47.12 -36.40 -49.57
C THR A 10 -45.97 -36.36 -48.55
N LEU A 11 -44.83 -35.80 -48.95
CA LEU A 11 -43.71 -35.56 -48.05
C LEU A 11 -44.08 -34.37 -47.14
N ALA A 12 -44.57 -34.66 -45.94
CA ALA A 12 -44.70 -33.64 -44.91
C ALA A 12 -43.29 -33.21 -44.49
N LEU A 13 -42.84 -32.06 -44.97
CA LEU A 13 -41.66 -31.38 -44.44
C LEU A 13 -41.99 -30.98 -42.99
N GLN A 14 -41.63 -31.84 -42.03
CA GLN A 14 -41.50 -31.39 -40.65
C GLN A 14 -40.31 -30.45 -40.62
N VAL A 15 -40.60 -29.15 -40.65
CA VAL A 15 -39.65 -28.14 -40.18
C VAL A 15 -39.49 -28.40 -38.69
N VAL A 16 -38.49 -29.19 -38.34
CA VAL A 16 -37.99 -29.24 -36.97
C VAL A 16 -37.41 -27.86 -36.72
N SER A 17 -38.16 -27.03 -36.01
CA SER A 17 -37.60 -25.85 -35.34
C SER A 17 -36.50 -26.38 -34.43
N VAL A 18 -35.24 -26.26 -34.88
CA VAL A 18 -34.12 -26.38 -33.98
C VAL A 18 -34.23 -25.16 -33.09
N ALA A 19 -34.76 -25.33 -31.88
CA ALA A 19 -34.68 -24.30 -30.85
C ALA A 19 -33.22 -23.87 -30.79
N GLY A 20 -32.95 -22.61 -31.13
CA GLY A 20 -31.58 -22.08 -31.14
C GLY A 20 -30.96 -22.32 -29.78
N ALA A 21 -29.74 -22.86 -29.74
CA ALA A 21 -29.03 -23.04 -28.48
C ALA A 21 -28.89 -21.68 -27.79
N ILE A 22 -29.22 -21.62 -26.50
CA ILE A 22 -28.99 -20.42 -25.68
C ILE A 22 -27.48 -20.25 -25.56
N VAL A 23 -26.97 -19.09 -25.95
CA VAL A 23 -25.55 -18.73 -25.85
C VAL A 23 -25.43 -17.50 -24.95
N PRO A 24 -25.28 -17.67 -23.63
CA PRO A 24 -24.98 -16.56 -22.73
C PRO A 24 -23.63 -15.94 -23.13
N ASP A 25 -23.51 -14.61 -22.99
CA ASP A 25 -22.27 -13.88 -23.22
C ASP A 25 -22.21 -12.73 -22.20
N ILE A 26 -21.32 -12.85 -21.21
CA ILE A 26 -21.00 -11.79 -20.25
C ILE A 26 -19.59 -11.25 -20.54
N ARG A 27 -19.43 -9.93 -20.56
CA ARG A 27 -18.20 -9.23 -20.94
C ARG A 27 -17.77 -8.24 -19.86
N ALA A 28 -16.47 -8.02 -19.81
CA ALA A 28 -15.76 -7.03 -19.00
C ALA A 28 -14.58 -6.52 -19.83
N ASP A 29 -13.94 -5.42 -19.43
CA ASP A 29 -12.75 -4.86 -20.07
C ASP A 29 -11.52 -5.78 -19.84
N THR A 30 -11.40 -6.82 -20.67
CA THR A 30 -10.39 -7.88 -20.51
C THR A 30 -9.10 -7.54 -21.23
N ASN A 31 -9.14 -6.70 -22.25
CA ASN A 31 -7.94 -6.16 -22.91
C ASN A 31 -7.35 -4.94 -22.19
N ARG A 32 -8.05 -4.38 -21.19
CA ARG A 32 -7.62 -3.29 -20.32
C ARG A 32 -7.47 -1.96 -21.06
N ASP A 33 -8.35 -1.70 -22.03
CA ASP A 33 -8.38 -0.44 -22.77
C ASP A 33 -9.33 0.61 -22.16
N GLY A 34 -10.03 0.24 -21.08
CA GLY A 34 -10.93 1.11 -20.33
C GLY A 34 -12.39 1.02 -20.73
N VAL A 35 -12.74 0.21 -21.74
CA VAL A 35 -14.11 0.08 -22.26
C VAL A 35 -14.48 -1.39 -22.41
N VAL A 36 -15.74 -1.75 -22.12
CA VAL A 36 -16.27 -3.09 -22.41
C VAL A 36 -16.75 -3.14 -23.86
N ASP A 37 -16.10 -3.94 -24.70
CA ASP A 37 -16.47 -4.10 -26.11
C ASP A 37 -17.75 -4.95 -26.27
N MET A 38 -18.81 -4.31 -26.78
CA MET A 38 -20.11 -4.93 -27.06
C MET A 38 -20.40 -5.09 -28.56
N GLU A 39 -19.54 -4.55 -29.44
CA GLU A 39 -19.74 -4.56 -30.90
C GLU A 39 -18.78 -5.52 -31.60
N GLY A 40 -17.54 -5.59 -31.14
CA GLY A 40 -16.50 -6.48 -31.62
C GLY A 40 -16.31 -7.73 -30.76
N ASP A 41 -15.09 -8.27 -30.83
CA ASP A 41 -14.67 -9.50 -30.18
C ASP A 41 -13.50 -9.33 -29.20
N SER A 42 -13.05 -8.08 -28.94
CA SER A 42 -11.84 -7.83 -28.13
C SER A 42 -12.00 -8.33 -26.68
N ASP A 43 -13.24 -8.36 -26.18
CA ASP A 43 -13.64 -8.86 -24.85
C ASP A 43 -14.48 -10.15 -24.88
N ALA A 44 -14.70 -10.74 -26.05
CA ALA A 44 -15.56 -11.93 -26.19
C ALA A 44 -14.80 -13.24 -25.90
N GLY A 45 -13.52 -13.32 -26.30
CA GLY A 45 -12.71 -14.54 -26.25
C GLY A 45 -11.84 -14.69 -25.00
N ASN A 46 -11.65 -15.94 -24.55
CA ASN A 46 -10.73 -16.32 -23.44
C ASN A 46 -10.91 -15.55 -22.12
N LYS A 47 -12.06 -14.91 -21.94
CA LYS A 47 -12.36 -14.01 -20.81
C LYS A 47 -12.57 -14.72 -19.48
N ALA A 48 -12.79 -16.04 -19.49
CA ALA A 48 -12.93 -16.86 -18.28
C ALA A 48 -11.59 -17.19 -17.59
N ILE A 49 -10.45 -16.78 -18.17
CA ILE A 49 -9.12 -17.01 -17.61
C ILE A 49 -8.42 -15.66 -17.44
N TRP A 50 -7.98 -15.37 -16.21
CA TRP A 50 -7.19 -14.17 -15.92
C TRP A 50 -5.70 -14.47 -16.05
N THR A 51 -4.95 -13.54 -16.66
CA THR A 51 -3.49 -13.60 -16.82
C THR A 51 -2.88 -12.22 -16.59
N GLU A 52 -1.55 -12.14 -16.41
CA GLU A 52 -0.87 -10.85 -16.31
C GLU A 52 -1.10 -9.93 -17.51
N GLY A 53 -1.35 -10.48 -18.70
CA GLY A 53 -1.58 -9.71 -19.93
C GLY A 53 -3.05 -9.51 -20.33
N ARG A 54 -4.00 -10.20 -19.69
CA ARG A 54 -5.43 -10.17 -20.08
C ARG A 54 -6.33 -10.55 -18.91
N GLY A 55 -7.51 -9.93 -18.84
CA GLY A 55 -8.52 -10.13 -17.81
C GLY A 55 -8.77 -8.84 -17.05
N ALA A 56 -10.03 -8.59 -16.72
CA ALA A 56 -10.45 -7.31 -16.17
C ALA A 56 -9.95 -7.10 -14.73
N ILE A 57 -9.88 -5.84 -14.32
CA ILE A 57 -9.45 -5.40 -13.01
C ILE A 57 -10.56 -4.56 -12.42
N PHE A 58 -10.83 -4.69 -11.12
CA PHE A 58 -11.82 -3.87 -10.42
C PHE A 58 -11.24 -3.33 -9.11
N LEU A 59 -11.78 -2.20 -8.63
CA LEU A 59 -11.27 -1.54 -7.44
C LEU A 59 -11.95 -2.04 -6.15
N PRO A 60 -11.22 -2.03 -5.02
CA PRO A 60 -11.86 -2.00 -3.71
C PRO A 60 -12.52 -0.63 -3.50
N ASN A 61 -13.82 -0.61 -3.23
CA ASN A 61 -14.58 0.62 -3.03
C ASN A 61 -14.61 1.00 -1.54
N ILE A 62 -13.41 1.20 -0.97
CA ILE A 62 -13.17 1.32 0.47
C ILE A 62 -13.02 2.78 0.95
N GLY A 63 -13.51 3.74 0.16
CA GLY A 63 -13.53 5.16 0.51
C GLY A 63 -14.59 5.50 1.54
N ASP A 64 -14.84 6.81 1.70
CA ASP A 64 -16.04 7.33 2.37
C ASP A 64 -16.54 8.59 1.63
N LYS A 65 -17.11 8.37 0.43
CA LYS A 65 -17.54 9.41 -0.51
C LYS A 65 -18.49 10.44 0.09
N HIS A 66 -19.31 10.02 1.04
CA HIS A 66 -20.32 10.89 1.66
C HIS A 66 -19.98 11.28 3.11
N SER A 67 -18.79 10.93 3.59
CA SER A 67 -18.36 11.15 4.99
C SER A 67 -19.40 10.63 6.00
N THR A 68 -19.91 9.43 5.72
CA THR A 68 -20.99 8.80 6.49
C THR A 68 -20.49 7.91 7.60
N CYS A 69 -19.19 7.58 7.60
CA CYS A 69 -18.66 6.72 8.63
C CYS A 69 -18.40 7.50 9.92
N PRO A 70 -19.04 7.10 11.03
CA PRO A 70 -18.94 7.86 12.27
C PRO A 70 -17.63 7.57 13.00
N ASN A 71 -17.20 8.51 13.83
CA ASN A 71 -16.08 8.33 14.78
C ASN A 71 -16.57 7.89 16.17
N THR A 72 -17.86 8.03 16.44
CA THR A 72 -18.50 7.68 17.72
C THR A 72 -19.76 6.86 17.50
N ASP A 73 -20.15 6.07 18.50
CA ASP A 73 -21.43 5.40 18.52
C ASP A 73 -22.61 6.38 18.74
N LEU A 74 -23.83 5.83 18.81
CA LEU A 74 -25.06 6.62 19.06
C LEU A 74 -25.10 7.27 20.45
N ASN A 75 -24.24 6.84 21.39
CA ASN A 75 -24.10 7.41 22.72
C ASN A 75 -22.94 8.42 22.79
N SER A 76 -22.36 8.81 21.65
CA SER A 76 -21.18 9.67 21.56
C SER A 76 -19.90 9.08 22.19
N MET A 77 -19.84 7.75 22.35
CA MET A 77 -18.63 7.05 22.78
C MET A 77 -17.71 6.81 21.58
N PRO A 78 -16.38 7.01 21.70
CA PRO A 78 -15.44 6.72 20.61
C PRO A 78 -15.54 5.27 20.16
N LEU A 79 -15.58 5.06 18.83
CA LEU A 79 -15.54 3.72 18.26
C LEU A 79 -14.18 3.04 18.50
N SER A 80 -14.19 1.73 18.65
CA SER A 80 -12.98 0.91 18.64
C SER A 80 -12.24 1.00 17.30
N ASN A 81 -10.97 0.60 17.29
CA ASN A 81 -10.19 0.60 16.05
C ASN A 81 -10.81 -0.32 14.98
N ASP A 82 -11.42 -1.44 15.37
CA ASP A 82 -12.04 -2.37 14.43
C ASP A 82 -13.35 -1.82 13.87
N GLU A 83 -14.15 -1.14 14.70
CA GLU A 83 -15.37 -0.46 14.23
C GLU A 83 -15.05 0.69 13.27
N LEU A 84 -14.00 1.48 13.54
CA LEU A 84 -13.51 2.49 12.61
C LEU A 84 -13.09 1.89 11.27
N ALA A 85 -12.33 0.80 11.31
CA ALA A 85 -11.80 0.13 10.11
C ALA A 85 -12.87 -0.62 9.31
N PHE A 86 -13.95 -1.07 9.95
CA PHE A 86 -15.03 -1.81 9.30
C PHE A 86 -15.87 -0.92 8.39
N CYS A 87 -16.07 0.35 8.74
CA CYS A 87 -16.90 1.26 7.95
C CYS A 87 -16.16 1.73 6.69
N ASN A 88 -16.85 1.72 5.55
CA ASN A 88 -16.43 2.31 4.26
C ASN A 88 -17.60 2.25 3.26
N ASP A 89 -17.43 2.83 2.07
CA ASP A 89 -18.43 2.87 1.00
C ASP A 89 -18.93 1.47 0.56
N ALA A 90 -18.11 0.44 0.77
CA ALA A 90 -18.42 -0.95 0.49
C ALA A 90 -18.82 -1.81 1.69
N SER A 91 -19.04 -1.23 2.86
CA SER A 91 -19.51 -1.94 4.06
C SER A 91 -20.97 -2.39 3.94
N GLY A 92 -21.81 -1.62 3.23
CA GLY A 92 -23.25 -1.86 3.08
C GLY A 92 -23.67 -2.60 1.80
N HIS A 93 -24.95 -2.46 1.45
CA HIS A 93 -25.58 -3.02 0.23
C HIS A 93 -25.84 -1.98 -0.87
N MET A 94 -25.52 -0.71 -0.62
CA MET A 94 -25.63 0.36 -1.62
C MET A 94 -24.29 0.57 -2.32
N LEU A 95 -24.32 0.89 -3.61
CA LEU A 95 -23.15 1.33 -4.37
C LEU A 95 -23.00 2.85 -4.23
N LEU A 96 -22.30 3.28 -3.18
CA LEU A 96 -22.19 4.70 -2.83
C LEU A 96 -21.28 5.49 -3.78
N ALA A 97 -20.21 4.86 -4.28
CA ALA A 97 -19.32 5.43 -5.28
C ALA A 97 -19.32 4.60 -6.59
N PRO A 98 -20.34 4.76 -7.46
CA PRO A 98 -20.40 4.07 -8.75
C PRO A 98 -19.19 4.30 -9.66
N GLU A 99 -18.50 5.43 -9.53
CA GLU A 99 -17.28 5.77 -10.26
C GLU A 99 -16.12 4.79 -10.04
N TYR A 100 -16.16 3.98 -8.98
CA TYR A 100 -15.16 2.94 -8.70
C TYR A 100 -15.63 1.52 -9.06
N ALA A 101 -16.85 1.35 -9.54
CA ALA A 101 -17.33 0.04 -10.00
C ALA A 101 -16.80 -0.26 -11.41
N ALA A 102 -16.20 -1.43 -11.60
CA ALA A 102 -15.81 -1.89 -12.93
C ALA A 102 -17.07 -2.33 -13.70
N PRO A 103 -17.23 -1.93 -14.97
CA PRO A 103 -18.40 -2.31 -15.76
C PRO A 103 -18.37 -3.79 -16.16
N LEU A 104 -19.52 -4.45 -16.09
CA LEU A 104 -19.78 -5.74 -16.74
C LEU A 104 -21.05 -5.61 -17.58
N LYS A 105 -21.14 -6.31 -18.71
CA LYS A 105 -22.32 -6.28 -19.58
C LYS A 105 -22.65 -7.66 -20.11
N THR A 106 -23.92 -7.95 -20.36
CA THR A 106 -24.31 -9.17 -21.10
C THR A 106 -24.79 -8.81 -22.50
N MET A 107 -24.52 -9.68 -23.48
CA MET A 107 -25.15 -9.56 -24.79
C MET A 107 -26.67 -9.81 -24.66
N PRO A 108 -27.50 -9.12 -25.48
CA PRO A 108 -28.92 -9.40 -25.58
C PRO A 108 -29.22 -10.85 -25.98
N LEU A 109 -30.21 -11.47 -25.35
CA LEU A 109 -30.68 -12.82 -25.65
C LEU A 109 -32.10 -12.80 -26.25
N PRO A 110 -32.29 -12.40 -27.53
CA PRO A 110 -33.62 -12.14 -28.10
C PRO A 110 -34.50 -13.40 -28.25
N SER A 111 -33.89 -14.59 -28.36
CA SER A 111 -34.57 -15.83 -28.73
C SER A 111 -34.87 -16.79 -27.56
N ILE A 112 -34.83 -16.32 -26.32
CA ILE A 112 -35.16 -17.11 -25.12
C ILE A 112 -36.66 -17.18 -24.86
N SER A 113 -37.11 -18.23 -24.15
CA SER A 113 -38.51 -18.36 -23.75
C SER A 113 -38.94 -17.27 -22.74
N ASP A 114 -40.26 -17.02 -22.64
CA ASP A 114 -40.80 -16.05 -21.66
C ASP A 114 -40.60 -16.47 -20.20
N GLY A 115 -40.42 -17.77 -19.97
CA GLY A 115 -40.10 -18.31 -18.66
C GLY A 115 -38.64 -18.21 -18.29
N ALA A 116 -37.74 -17.85 -19.23
CA ALA A 116 -36.31 -17.90 -18.98
C ALA A 116 -35.90 -16.99 -17.81
N ILE A 117 -35.00 -17.52 -16.98
CA ILE A 117 -34.37 -16.78 -15.88
C ILE A 117 -32.86 -16.89 -15.96
N ALA A 118 -32.16 -15.96 -15.33
CA ALA A 118 -30.73 -16.09 -15.15
C ALA A 118 -30.27 -15.73 -13.73
N HIS A 119 -29.10 -16.28 -13.39
CA HIS A 119 -28.35 -15.95 -12.19
C HIS A 119 -26.98 -15.37 -12.58
N VAL A 120 -26.58 -14.31 -11.87
CA VAL A 120 -25.23 -13.76 -11.94
C VAL A 120 -24.61 -13.82 -10.55
N TYR A 121 -23.46 -14.47 -10.42
CA TYR A 121 -22.83 -14.63 -9.10
C TYR A 121 -21.31 -14.81 -9.17
N ALA A 122 -20.64 -14.41 -8.09
CA ALA A 122 -19.20 -14.48 -7.94
C ALA A 122 -18.72 -15.84 -7.37
N THR A 123 -17.55 -16.28 -7.82
CA THR A 123 -16.80 -17.44 -7.32
C THR A 123 -15.30 -17.15 -7.28
N PRO A 124 -14.50 -17.84 -6.46
CA PRO A 124 -14.90 -18.83 -5.45
C PRO A 124 -15.60 -18.18 -4.24
N ARG A 125 -16.03 -18.98 -3.25
CA ARG A 125 -16.72 -18.47 -2.05
C ARG A 125 -15.96 -17.34 -1.32
N PRO A 126 -14.63 -17.40 -1.15
CA PRO A 126 -13.90 -16.28 -0.55
C PRO A 126 -14.06 -14.98 -1.31
N ALA A 127 -14.11 -15.01 -2.65
CA ALA A 127 -14.37 -13.84 -3.47
C ALA A 127 -15.81 -13.34 -3.28
N TYR A 128 -16.80 -14.24 -3.25
CA TYR A 128 -18.21 -13.89 -3.04
C TYR A 128 -18.44 -13.06 -1.77
N GLU A 129 -17.76 -13.36 -0.68
CA GLU A 129 -17.89 -12.60 0.58
C GLU A 129 -17.21 -11.22 0.53
N ARG A 130 -16.40 -10.95 -0.51
CA ARG A 130 -15.50 -9.79 -0.64
C ARG A 130 -15.78 -8.91 -1.84
N VAL A 131 -16.67 -9.32 -2.74
CA VAL A 131 -17.07 -8.54 -3.92
C VAL A 131 -18.57 -8.31 -3.91
N ARG A 132 -19.01 -7.28 -4.63
CA ARG A 132 -20.43 -6.99 -4.81
C ARG A 132 -20.68 -6.76 -6.30
N VAL A 133 -21.78 -7.31 -6.78
CA VAL A 133 -22.25 -7.09 -8.16
C VAL A 133 -23.56 -6.31 -8.07
N PHE A 134 -23.72 -5.32 -8.92
CA PHE A 134 -24.89 -4.44 -8.98
C PHE A 134 -25.47 -4.45 -10.39
N LEU A 135 -26.79 -4.33 -10.49
CA LEU A 135 -27.51 -4.06 -11.73
C LEU A 135 -27.81 -2.56 -11.80
N LEU A 136 -27.57 -1.97 -12.97
CA LEU A 136 -28.00 -0.60 -13.28
C LEU A 136 -29.46 -0.63 -13.76
N ASP A 137 -30.40 -0.23 -12.89
CA ASP A 137 -31.83 -0.17 -13.20
C ASP A 137 -32.21 1.13 -13.95
N ASP A 138 -31.54 2.26 -13.66
CA ASP A 138 -31.74 3.54 -14.35
C ASP A 138 -30.48 3.97 -15.12
N VAL A 139 -30.49 3.68 -16.42
CA VAL A 139 -29.38 3.96 -17.35
C VAL A 139 -29.16 5.44 -17.64
N GLU A 140 -30.15 6.29 -17.37
CA GLU A 140 -30.03 7.74 -17.58
C GLU A 140 -29.24 8.43 -16.45
N SER A 141 -29.13 7.76 -15.29
CA SER A 141 -28.47 8.31 -14.09
C SER A 141 -27.42 7.34 -13.50
N PRO A 142 -26.41 6.88 -14.27
CA PRO A 142 -25.47 5.84 -13.83
C PRO A 142 -24.58 6.25 -12.64
N ASN A 143 -24.47 7.56 -12.36
CA ASN A 143 -23.69 8.06 -11.24
C ASN A 143 -24.50 8.16 -9.93
N SER A 144 -25.80 7.84 -9.95
CA SER A 144 -26.65 7.88 -8.76
C SER A 144 -26.67 6.53 -8.05
N THR A 145 -26.45 6.54 -6.74
CA THR A 145 -26.59 5.36 -5.87
C THR A 145 -27.94 4.66 -6.03
N SER A 146 -29.03 5.42 -6.20
CA SER A 146 -30.39 4.86 -6.32
C SER A 146 -30.63 4.10 -7.62
N SER A 147 -29.78 4.30 -8.63
CA SER A 147 -29.87 3.63 -9.93
C SER A 147 -29.30 2.22 -9.89
N TRP A 148 -28.57 1.88 -8.83
CA TRP A 148 -27.90 0.60 -8.69
C TRP A 148 -28.58 -0.26 -7.65
N ARG A 149 -28.81 -1.53 -8.01
CA ARG A 149 -29.39 -2.53 -7.13
C ARG A 149 -28.44 -3.69 -6.95
N LEU A 150 -28.18 -4.08 -5.69
CA LEU A 150 -27.35 -5.22 -5.37
C LEU A 150 -27.94 -6.51 -5.98
N VAL A 151 -27.08 -7.28 -6.64
CA VAL A 151 -27.37 -8.61 -7.17
C VAL A 151 -26.92 -9.63 -6.14
N ASP A 152 -27.84 -10.10 -5.31
CA ASP A 152 -27.58 -11.22 -4.40
C ASP A 152 -27.75 -12.58 -5.08
N ARG A 153 -27.40 -13.66 -4.38
CA ARG A 153 -27.44 -15.03 -4.92
C ARG A 153 -28.84 -15.51 -5.30
N GLN A 154 -29.88 -14.99 -4.66
CA GLN A 154 -31.26 -15.38 -4.92
C GLN A 154 -31.91 -14.52 -6.01
N PHE A 155 -31.19 -13.50 -6.47
CA PHE A 155 -31.64 -12.62 -7.52
C PHE A 155 -31.83 -13.38 -8.84
N ASN A 156 -33.02 -13.21 -9.43
CA ASN A 156 -33.38 -13.76 -10.73
C ASN A 156 -33.59 -12.64 -11.73
N PHE A 157 -32.83 -12.65 -12.82
CA PHE A 157 -33.10 -11.82 -13.98
C PHE A 157 -34.18 -12.49 -14.84
N ASN A 158 -35.20 -11.74 -15.24
CA ASN A 158 -36.29 -12.26 -16.06
C ASN A 158 -36.01 -12.16 -17.57
N ALA A 159 -36.80 -12.87 -18.38
CA ALA A 159 -36.66 -12.87 -19.83
C ALA A 159 -36.66 -11.47 -20.47
N THR A 160 -37.41 -10.49 -19.94
CA THR A 160 -37.43 -9.11 -20.47
C THR A 160 -36.05 -8.45 -20.31
N GLN A 161 -35.43 -8.58 -19.14
CA GLN A 161 -34.10 -8.04 -18.89
C GLN A 161 -33.04 -8.76 -19.75
N LEU A 162 -33.13 -10.08 -19.84
CA LEU A 162 -32.18 -10.89 -20.61
C LEU A 162 -32.26 -10.59 -22.13
N ARG A 163 -33.46 -10.33 -22.66
CA ARG A 163 -33.63 -9.90 -24.06
C ARG A 163 -33.03 -8.53 -24.33
N ALA A 164 -32.99 -7.63 -23.35
CA ALA A 164 -32.37 -6.32 -23.48
C ALA A 164 -30.85 -6.37 -23.28
N GLY A 165 -30.35 -7.34 -22.51
CA GLY A 165 -28.99 -7.34 -21.99
C GLY A 165 -28.90 -6.59 -20.65
N LEU A 166 -27.97 -7.00 -19.81
CA LEU A 166 -27.76 -6.44 -18.48
C LEU A 166 -26.58 -5.47 -18.51
N THR A 167 -26.73 -4.32 -17.85
CA THR A 167 -25.60 -3.45 -17.49
C THR A 167 -25.35 -3.61 -15.99
N LEU A 168 -24.15 -4.05 -15.64
CA LEU A 168 -23.78 -4.41 -14.29
C LEU A 168 -22.51 -3.65 -13.88
N GLY A 169 -22.28 -3.56 -12.57
CA GLY A 169 -21.07 -3.00 -11.98
C GLY A 169 -20.54 -3.94 -10.90
N ILE A 170 -19.23 -4.09 -10.79
CA ILE A 170 -18.58 -4.87 -9.73
C ILE A 170 -17.61 -4.00 -8.94
N ASP A 171 -17.64 -4.13 -7.61
CA ASP A 171 -16.61 -3.58 -6.74
C ASP A 171 -16.18 -4.55 -5.63
N GLY A 172 -15.07 -4.23 -4.98
CA GLY A 172 -14.56 -4.96 -3.82
C GLY A 172 -14.98 -4.30 -2.51
N ARG A 173 -15.39 -5.12 -1.54
CA ARG A 173 -15.49 -4.73 -0.11
C ARG A 173 -14.14 -4.52 0.53
N GLU A 174 -13.13 -5.20 0.01
CA GLU A 174 -11.75 -5.11 0.45
C GLU A 174 -10.81 -5.47 -0.72
N PHE A 175 -9.55 -5.11 -0.56
CA PHE A 175 -8.44 -5.63 -1.35
C PHE A 175 -7.86 -6.88 -0.68
N VAL A 176 -6.90 -7.52 -1.34
CA VAL A 176 -6.23 -8.71 -0.77
C VAL A 176 -5.28 -8.34 0.35
N LYS A 177 -5.51 -8.98 1.50
CA LYS A 177 -4.70 -8.87 2.72
C LYS A 177 -3.92 -10.16 3.00
N ASP A 178 -4.47 -11.29 2.58
CA ASP A 178 -3.91 -12.63 2.77
C ASP A 178 -4.37 -13.54 1.62
N SER A 179 -3.42 -13.93 0.77
CA SER A 179 -3.65 -14.80 -0.39
C SER A 179 -4.00 -16.25 -0.04
N GLU A 180 -3.74 -16.70 1.18
CA GLU A 180 -4.19 -18.02 1.65
C GLU A 180 -5.71 -18.03 1.86
N ILE A 181 -6.32 -16.88 2.16
CA ILE A 181 -7.77 -16.71 2.29
C ILE A 181 -8.41 -16.39 0.93
N TRP A 182 -7.87 -15.40 0.23
CA TRP A 182 -8.36 -15.00 -1.09
C TRP A 182 -7.23 -14.45 -1.95
N ASP A 183 -6.99 -15.09 -3.08
CA ASP A 183 -5.88 -14.83 -4.00
C ASP A 183 -6.16 -13.70 -5.01
N SER A 184 -7.09 -12.79 -4.70
CA SER A 184 -7.61 -11.66 -5.52
C SER A 184 -8.48 -12.03 -6.72
N HIS A 185 -8.56 -13.31 -7.10
CA HIS A 185 -9.32 -13.70 -8.29
C HIS A 185 -10.81 -13.81 -7.99
N VAL A 186 -11.61 -13.34 -8.95
CA VAL A 186 -13.05 -13.57 -8.98
C VAL A 186 -13.45 -14.01 -10.37
N THR A 187 -14.34 -14.99 -10.46
CA THR A 187 -15.04 -15.33 -11.69
C THR A 187 -16.52 -15.01 -11.49
N ILE A 188 -17.05 -14.14 -12.34
CA ILE A 188 -18.48 -13.88 -12.44
C ILE A 188 -19.08 -14.88 -13.43
N ASN A 189 -20.03 -15.67 -12.95
CA ASN A 189 -20.76 -16.64 -13.75
C ASN A 189 -22.12 -16.09 -14.12
N PHE A 190 -22.52 -16.32 -15.37
CA PHE A 190 -23.83 -15.96 -15.91
C PHE A 190 -24.54 -17.21 -16.40
N ASP A 191 -25.46 -17.71 -15.59
CA ASP A 191 -26.21 -18.95 -15.84
C ASP A 191 -27.61 -18.62 -16.34
N VAL A 192 -27.97 -19.11 -17.52
CA VAL A 192 -29.28 -18.89 -18.13
C VAL A 192 -30.05 -20.20 -18.19
N TYR A 193 -31.23 -20.21 -17.57
CA TYR A 193 -32.14 -21.33 -17.50
C TYR A 193 -33.35 -21.03 -18.38
N ASP A 194 -33.57 -21.85 -19.41
CA ASP A 194 -34.75 -21.69 -20.27
C ASP A 194 -36.06 -22.01 -19.53
N THR A 195 -36.01 -22.92 -18.55
CA THR A 195 -37.15 -23.26 -17.70
C THR A 195 -36.79 -23.05 -16.23
N PRO A 196 -37.52 -22.21 -15.49
CA PRO A 196 -37.26 -21.97 -14.06
C PRO A 196 -37.29 -23.25 -13.24
N GLY A 197 -36.32 -23.40 -12.34
CA GLY A 197 -36.19 -24.59 -11.49
C GLY A 197 -35.62 -25.82 -12.18
N SER A 198 -35.30 -25.75 -13.48
CA SER A 198 -34.52 -26.78 -14.18
C SER A 198 -33.09 -26.85 -13.65
N SER A 199 -32.48 -28.03 -13.67
CA SER A 199 -31.04 -28.18 -13.44
C SER A 199 -30.19 -27.89 -14.69
N ASN A 200 -30.84 -27.77 -15.86
CA ASN A 200 -30.17 -27.52 -17.12
C ASN A 200 -30.10 -26.02 -17.38
N PHE A 201 -28.88 -25.51 -17.55
CA PHE A 201 -28.60 -24.11 -17.90
C PHE A 201 -27.47 -24.05 -18.92
N ALA A 202 -27.41 -22.95 -19.67
CA ALA A 202 -26.22 -22.54 -20.39
C ALA A 202 -25.44 -21.54 -19.52
N ARG A 203 -24.11 -21.57 -19.59
CA ARG A 203 -23.23 -20.69 -18.80
C ARG A 203 -22.23 -19.98 -19.70
N ASP A 204 -21.96 -18.73 -19.34
CA ASP A 204 -20.73 -18.05 -19.69
C ASP A 204 -20.13 -17.39 -18.44
N SER A 205 -18.84 -17.10 -18.47
CA SER A 205 -18.11 -16.58 -17.31
C SER A 205 -17.03 -15.60 -17.72
N VAL A 206 -16.78 -14.61 -16.85
CA VAL A 206 -15.66 -13.66 -17.00
C VAL A 206 -14.85 -13.60 -15.72
N ALA A 207 -13.52 -13.67 -15.86
CA ALA A 207 -12.57 -13.62 -14.77
C ALA A 207 -12.02 -12.20 -14.58
N LEU A 208 -11.98 -11.76 -13.34
CA LEU A 208 -11.43 -10.49 -12.91
C LEU A 208 -10.49 -10.68 -11.73
N LYS A 209 -9.72 -9.64 -11.44
CA LYS A 209 -8.84 -9.57 -10.27
C LYS A 209 -9.07 -8.24 -9.55
N VAL A 210 -9.16 -8.23 -8.22
CA VAL A 210 -9.16 -6.96 -7.49
C VAL A 210 -7.80 -6.29 -7.68
N ALA A 211 -7.79 -4.97 -7.89
CA ALA A 211 -6.57 -4.21 -8.07
C ALA A 211 -5.64 -4.37 -6.84
N PRO A 212 -4.34 -4.63 -7.06
CA PRO A 212 -3.39 -4.70 -5.97
C PRO A 212 -3.19 -3.32 -5.35
N ILE A 213 -2.88 -3.29 -4.06
CA ILE A 213 -2.46 -2.08 -3.35
C ILE A 213 -0.95 -1.90 -3.52
N LEU A 214 -0.54 -0.69 -3.87
CA LEU A 214 0.85 -0.30 -4.11
C LEU A 214 1.23 0.89 -3.24
N THR A 215 2.38 0.81 -2.58
CA THR A 215 3.00 1.94 -1.88
C THR A 215 3.67 2.88 -2.86
N HIS A 216 3.84 4.13 -2.46
CA HIS A 216 4.50 5.14 -3.27
C HIS A 216 6.03 5.06 -3.16
N HIS A 217 6.74 5.53 -4.18
CA HIS A 217 8.20 5.73 -4.14
C HIS A 217 8.53 7.21 -4.34
N HIS A 218 9.69 7.65 -3.83
CA HIS A 218 10.05 9.07 -3.71
C HIS A 218 10.25 9.84 -5.03
N LEU A 219 10.35 9.15 -6.16
CA LEU A 219 10.41 9.80 -7.48
C LEU A 219 9.03 10.13 -8.07
N GLN A 220 7.96 9.64 -7.44
CA GLN A 220 6.61 10.01 -7.87
C GLN A 220 6.35 11.47 -7.53
N LYS A 221 5.51 12.11 -8.34
CA LYS A 221 5.12 13.50 -8.12
C LYS A 221 4.44 13.64 -6.77
N VAL A 222 5.00 14.47 -5.91
CA VAL A 222 4.38 14.85 -4.64
C VAL A 222 3.14 15.71 -4.92
N GLU A 223 2.03 15.36 -4.29
CA GLU A 223 0.78 16.14 -4.38
C GLU A 223 0.38 16.76 -3.04
N THR A 224 0.61 16.03 -1.95
CA THR A 224 0.21 16.43 -0.60
C THR A 224 1.33 16.12 0.37
N LEU A 225 1.64 17.06 1.26
CA LEU A 225 2.49 16.83 2.43
C LEU A 225 1.59 16.70 3.66
N VAL A 226 1.83 15.66 4.46
CA VAL A 226 1.12 15.43 5.72
C VAL A 226 2.06 15.76 6.87
N SER A 227 1.61 16.59 7.79
CA SER A 227 2.38 16.97 8.99
C SER A 227 1.47 17.04 10.20
N THR A 228 1.99 16.68 11.37
CA THR A 228 1.29 16.82 12.65
C THR A 228 1.65 18.14 13.33
N TRP A 229 0.66 18.81 13.93
CA TRP A 229 0.90 19.94 14.81
C TRP A 229 0.68 19.53 16.27
N ALA A 230 1.79 19.26 16.97
CA ALA A 230 1.86 18.58 18.27
C ALA A 230 0.94 19.12 19.39
N ASN A 231 0.41 20.34 19.29
CA ASN A 231 -0.33 21.01 20.37
C ASN A 231 -1.82 21.31 20.10
N ASP A 232 -2.36 21.16 18.89
CA ASP A 232 -3.74 21.60 18.57
C ASP A 232 -4.66 20.52 17.98
N THR A 233 -4.16 19.31 17.71
CA THR A 233 -4.98 18.24 17.11
C THR A 233 -5.52 17.27 18.16
N ASN A 234 -6.75 17.51 18.62
CA ASN A 234 -7.58 16.45 19.21
C ASN A 234 -7.91 15.45 18.07
N PRO A 235 -7.57 14.14 18.16
CA PRO A 235 -7.40 13.37 19.39
C PRO A 235 -6.01 12.82 19.73
N SER A 236 -4.91 13.26 19.10
CA SER A 236 -3.58 12.70 19.40
C SER A 236 -2.47 13.74 19.44
N SER A 237 -1.58 13.59 20.44
CA SER A 237 -0.31 14.31 20.57
C SER A 237 0.86 13.59 19.87
N ASP A 238 0.59 12.53 19.10
CA ASP A 238 1.61 11.79 18.34
C ASP A 238 2.14 12.68 17.20
N ILE A 239 3.44 12.93 17.21
CA ILE A 239 4.11 13.86 16.28
C ILE A 239 4.74 13.15 15.07
N TRP A 240 4.64 11.83 15.02
CA TRP A 240 5.36 11.01 14.06
C TRP A 240 4.40 10.55 12.96
N ALA A 241 3.98 11.48 12.10
CA ALA A 241 3.12 11.17 10.96
C ALA A 241 3.65 9.98 10.13
N GLN A 242 4.96 9.99 9.85
CA GLN A 242 5.67 8.94 9.10
C GLN A 242 5.52 7.53 9.73
N ASP A 243 5.41 7.45 11.05
CA ASP A 243 5.31 6.15 11.71
C ASP A 243 3.91 5.54 11.65
N VAL A 244 2.88 6.38 11.54
CA VAL A 244 1.48 5.98 11.77
C VAL A 244 0.72 5.73 10.48
N VAL A 245 1.16 6.31 9.37
CA VAL A 245 0.49 6.21 8.07
C VAL A 245 1.47 6.03 6.93
N GLU A 246 1.14 5.12 6.01
CA GLU A 246 1.81 4.93 4.72
C GLU A 246 0.79 5.16 3.60
N PRO A 247 0.97 6.18 2.75
CA PRO A 247 0.12 6.38 1.58
C PRO A 247 0.32 5.28 0.53
N ALA A 248 -0.79 4.75 0.03
CA ALA A 248 -0.84 3.74 -1.01
C ALA A 248 -1.96 4.03 -2.01
N TYR A 249 -2.06 3.22 -3.07
CA TYR A 249 -3.12 3.35 -4.07
C TYR A 249 -3.46 2.00 -4.72
N ALA A 250 -4.66 1.95 -5.29
CA ALA A 250 -5.06 0.93 -6.26
C ALA A 250 -5.62 1.63 -7.51
N SER A 251 -5.46 0.99 -8.67
CA SER A 251 -5.98 1.52 -9.94
C SER A 251 -6.54 0.42 -10.84
N MET A 252 -7.49 0.81 -11.69
CA MET A 252 -8.02 0.01 -12.79
C MET A 252 -8.06 0.85 -14.08
N PRO A 253 -8.09 0.22 -15.27
CA PRO A 253 -8.31 0.94 -16.53
C PRO A 253 -9.65 1.70 -16.52
N GLY A 254 -9.69 2.80 -17.27
CA GLY A 254 -10.89 3.59 -17.48
C GLY A 254 -10.84 4.30 -18.84
N PRO A 255 -11.98 4.77 -19.36
CA PRO A 255 -12.09 5.27 -20.73
C PRO A 255 -11.24 6.52 -21.00
N ASP A 256 -11.02 7.35 -19.97
CA ASP A 256 -10.23 8.59 -20.05
C ASP A 256 -8.85 8.46 -19.38
N GLY A 257 -8.45 7.23 -19.04
CA GLY A 257 -7.24 6.92 -18.27
C GLY A 257 -7.54 6.12 -16.99
N PRO A 258 -6.52 5.81 -16.19
CA PRO A 258 -6.69 4.99 -14.99
C PRO A 258 -7.63 5.63 -13.97
N ILE A 259 -8.56 4.85 -13.45
CA ILE A 259 -9.38 5.20 -12.28
C ILE A 259 -8.63 4.70 -11.05
N ALA A 260 -8.42 5.56 -10.06
CA ALA A 260 -7.65 5.22 -8.86
C ALA A 260 -8.34 5.64 -7.57
N ILE A 261 -8.09 4.87 -6.51
CA ILE A 261 -8.42 5.19 -5.13
C ILE A 261 -7.11 5.28 -4.33
N ARG A 262 -6.96 6.32 -3.53
CA ARG A 262 -5.84 6.45 -2.57
C ARG A 262 -6.21 5.74 -1.28
N ILE A 263 -5.24 5.15 -0.61
CA ILE A 263 -5.48 4.33 0.57
C ILE A 263 -4.44 4.69 1.60
N MET A 264 -4.89 5.09 2.79
CA MET A 264 -4.02 5.35 3.93
C MET A 264 -3.87 4.05 4.72
N LEU A 265 -2.67 3.46 4.70
CA LEU A 265 -2.37 2.28 5.48
C LEU A 265 -2.00 2.72 6.90
N ARG A 266 -2.73 2.24 7.91
CA ARG A 266 -2.33 2.41 9.31
C ARG A 266 -1.20 1.44 9.66
N SER A 267 -0.21 1.88 10.42
CA SER A 267 0.84 0.98 10.92
C SER A 267 0.31 -0.10 11.87
N ALA A 268 0.99 -1.24 11.93
CA ALA A 268 0.64 -2.39 12.76
C ALA A 268 1.04 -2.16 14.23
N GLN A 269 0.47 -1.10 14.81
CA GLN A 269 0.70 -0.64 16.17
C GLN A 269 -0.66 -0.33 16.81
N SER A 270 -1.42 -1.38 17.14
CA SER A 270 -2.83 -1.27 17.50
C SER A 270 -3.12 -0.30 18.66
N THR A 271 -2.20 -0.13 19.62
CA THR A 271 -2.37 0.76 20.78
C THR A 271 -1.84 2.18 20.54
N ARG A 272 -1.17 2.44 19.41
CA ARG A 272 -0.70 3.78 19.04
C ARG A 272 -1.87 4.62 18.52
N THR A 273 -2.34 5.54 19.36
CA THR A 273 -3.57 6.33 19.13
C THR A 273 -3.47 7.25 17.91
N GLY A 274 -2.26 7.72 17.54
CA GLY A 274 -2.03 8.52 16.34
C GLY A 274 -2.54 7.85 15.06
N GLY A 275 -2.45 6.52 14.97
CA GLY A 275 -2.92 5.78 13.80
C GLY A 275 -4.44 5.81 13.58
N ARG A 276 -5.25 6.25 14.56
CA ARG A 276 -6.69 6.41 14.38
C ARG A 276 -7.06 7.53 13.41
N GLN A 277 -6.18 8.53 13.26
CA GLN A 277 -6.39 9.66 12.35
C GLN A 277 -6.53 9.21 10.88
N VAL A 278 -5.96 8.05 10.52
CA VAL A 278 -6.17 7.41 9.22
C VAL A 278 -7.66 7.21 8.91
N PHE A 279 -8.47 6.86 9.90
CA PHE A 279 -9.91 6.69 9.75
C PHE A 279 -10.71 7.95 10.08
N GLU A 280 -10.30 8.67 11.12
CA GLU A 280 -11.06 9.78 11.69
C GLU A 280 -10.89 11.09 10.90
N GLN A 281 -9.78 11.25 10.16
CA GLN A 281 -9.43 12.50 9.46
C GLN A 281 -9.03 12.30 8.00
N MET A 282 -8.36 11.19 7.65
CA MET A 282 -7.79 11.03 6.30
C MET A 282 -8.71 10.28 5.33
N ARG A 283 -9.49 9.32 5.82
CA ARG A 283 -10.47 8.62 4.99
C ARG A 283 -11.61 9.56 4.59
N GLY A 284 -12.03 9.46 3.33
CA GLY A 284 -13.04 10.35 2.78
C GLY A 284 -13.27 10.13 1.28
N PRO A 285 -13.80 11.14 0.57
CA PRO A 285 -13.99 11.07 -0.87
C PRO A 285 -12.67 10.83 -1.61
N GLY A 286 -12.56 9.67 -2.27
CA GLY A 286 -11.36 9.24 -3.00
C GLY A 286 -10.21 8.69 -2.14
N PHE A 287 -10.39 8.62 -0.82
CA PHE A 287 -9.41 8.10 0.13
C PHE A 287 -10.03 6.97 0.96
N GLY A 288 -9.55 5.75 0.75
CA GLY A 288 -9.79 4.62 1.64
C GLY A 288 -8.80 4.56 2.79
N ALA A 289 -9.05 3.66 3.73
CA ALA A 289 -8.16 3.40 4.85
C ALA A 289 -8.06 1.91 5.15
N PHE A 290 -6.96 1.51 5.77
CA PHE A 290 -6.69 0.13 6.12
C PHE A 290 -6.12 0.00 7.53
N GLN A 291 -6.54 -1.07 8.21
CA GLN A 291 -5.97 -1.51 9.47
C GLN A 291 -5.48 -2.96 9.33
N PRO A 292 -4.20 -3.24 9.65
CA PRO A 292 -3.70 -4.60 9.80
C PRO A 292 -4.53 -5.39 10.83
N SER A 293 -4.80 -6.66 10.55
CA SER A 293 -5.57 -7.53 11.45
C SER A 293 -4.83 -7.75 12.78
N GLY A 294 -5.53 -7.61 13.91
CA GLY A 294 -4.97 -7.84 15.24
C GLY A 294 -5.08 -9.29 15.78
N TYR A 295 -5.35 -10.30 14.94
CA TYR A 295 -5.77 -11.63 15.43
C TYR A 295 -4.69 -12.41 16.21
N SER A 296 -5.19 -13.26 17.12
CA SER A 296 -4.52 -13.93 18.23
C SER A 296 -3.65 -15.12 17.81
N GLY A 297 -2.39 -14.85 17.48
CA GLY A 297 -1.31 -15.82 17.65
C GLY A 297 -0.60 -15.60 18.99
N THR A 298 -0.22 -16.67 19.70
CA THR A 298 0.69 -16.55 20.85
C THR A 298 2.10 -16.26 20.33
N GLY A 299 2.53 -15.00 20.38
CA GLY A 299 3.91 -14.60 20.10
C GLY A 299 4.02 -13.25 19.38
N PHE A 300 5.05 -12.48 19.78
CA PHE A 300 5.54 -11.22 19.22
C PHE A 300 5.52 -11.09 17.67
N PRO A 301 5.71 -12.15 16.85
CA PRO A 301 5.77 -12.01 15.38
C PRO A 301 4.41 -11.98 14.64
N GLY A 302 3.30 -12.34 15.30
CA GLY A 302 2.05 -12.68 14.59
C GLY A 302 1.05 -11.53 14.35
N SER A 303 0.85 -10.62 15.30
CA SER A 303 -0.42 -9.90 15.40
C SER A 303 -0.38 -8.38 15.22
N GLY A 304 0.79 -7.74 15.08
CA GLY A 304 0.86 -6.27 14.98
C GLY A 304 0.19 -5.53 16.17
N PHE A 305 0.01 -6.25 17.28
CA PHE A 305 -0.69 -5.77 18.46
C PHE A 305 0.29 -5.04 19.38
N GLY A 306 -0.16 -3.98 20.04
CA GLY A 306 0.68 -3.15 20.91
C GLY A 306 1.39 -2.02 20.19
N TYR A 307 2.47 -1.52 20.79
CA TYR A 307 3.27 -0.41 20.26
C TYR A 307 4.72 -0.88 20.11
N HIS A 308 5.04 -1.41 18.91
CA HIS A 308 6.38 -1.87 18.58
C HIS A 308 6.97 -1.07 17.42
N THR A 309 8.11 -0.45 17.67
CA THR A 309 8.79 0.45 16.72
C THR A 309 9.09 -0.20 15.36
N ILE A 310 9.42 -1.50 15.31
CA ILE A 310 9.66 -2.26 14.06
C ILE A 310 8.45 -2.22 13.10
N ASN A 311 7.25 -2.00 13.63
CA ASN A 311 6.00 -1.94 12.86
C ASN A 311 5.63 -0.53 12.42
N SER A 312 6.40 0.51 12.79
CA SER A 312 6.20 1.88 12.30
C SER A 312 6.56 1.98 10.83
N TYR A 313 5.92 2.90 10.11
CA TYR A 313 6.11 3.01 8.67
C TYR A 313 7.29 3.87 8.21
N GLY A 314 8.02 4.55 9.10
CA GLY A 314 9.43 4.90 8.82
C GLY A 314 10.31 3.67 8.55
N ASN A 315 9.84 2.49 8.97
CA ASN A 315 10.46 1.20 8.68
C ASN A 315 9.90 0.49 7.42
N LEU A 316 9.14 1.18 6.58
CA LEU A 316 8.55 0.65 5.34
C LEU A 316 8.70 1.69 4.23
N GLU A 317 9.56 1.40 3.26
CA GLU A 317 9.90 2.34 2.18
C GLU A 317 9.85 1.60 0.83
N THR A 318 9.92 2.32 -0.29
CA THR A 318 9.84 1.70 -1.63
C THR A 318 11.00 2.12 -2.53
N ILE A 319 11.81 1.14 -2.96
CA ILE A 319 12.80 1.31 -4.02
C ILE A 319 12.06 1.70 -5.31
N PRO A 320 12.47 2.75 -6.04
CA PRO A 320 11.84 3.12 -7.30
C PRO A 320 11.87 2.01 -8.37
N PRO A 321 11.06 2.12 -9.44
CA PRO A 321 11.01 1.12 -10.50
C PRO A 321 12.38 0.81 -11.09
N HIS A 322 12.73 -0.47 -11.14
CA HIS A 322 14.02 -0.91 -11.67
C HIS A 322 13.96 -2.35 -12.17
N ARG A 323 14.99 -2.73 -12.93
CA ARG A 323 15.30 -4.14 -13.19
C ARG A 323 16.37 -4.57 -12.21
N SER A 324 16.17 -5.65 -11.48
CA SER A 324 17.17 -6.16 -10.56
C SER A 324 18.36 -6.80 -11.27
N LYS A 325 19.48 -6.99 -10.56
CA LYS A 325 20.65 -7.75 -11.04
C LYS A 325 20.31 -9.19 -11.44
N ARG A 326 19.22 -9.75 -10.90
CA ARG A 326 18.68 -11.08 -11.28
C ARG A 326 17.74 -11.05 -12.49
N GLY A 327 17.52 -9.88 -13.09
CA GLY A 327 16.70 -9.69 -14.28
C GLY A 327 15.20 -9.51 -14.03
N ILE A 328 14.77 -9.50 -12.75
CA ILE A 328 13.35 -9.28 -12.37
C ILE A 328 13.00 -7.81 -12.61
N VAL A 329 11.83 -7.54 -13.21
CA VAL A 329 11.37 -6.18 -13.50
C VAL A 329 10.33 -5.76 -12.47
N TYR A 330 10.69 -4.80 -11.62
CA TYR A 330 9.81 -4.20 -10.62
C TYR A 330 9.21 -2.91 -11.16
N LYS A 331 8.11 -3.01 -11.93
CA LYS A 331 7.49 -1.85 -12.60
C LYS A 331 6.90 -0.82 -11.62
N ALA A 332 6.47 -1.26 -10.44
CA ALA A 332 5.95 -0.40 -9.38
C ALA A 332 6.97 -0.20 -8.23
N GLY A 333 8.24 -0.52 -8.48
CA GLY A 333 9.25 -0.54 -7.42
C GLY A 333 9.17 -1.79 -6.55
N ARG A 334 9.99 -1.80 -5.48
CA ARG A 334 10.09 -2.91 -4.53
C ARG A 334 10.14 -2.39 -3.10
N VAL A 335 9.32 -2.94 -2.22
CA VAL A 335 9.31 -2.50 -0.81
C VAL A 335 10.61 -2.92 -0.13
N ILE A 336 11.15 -2.05 0.71
CA ILE A 336 12.14 -2.38 1.73
C ILE A 336 11.51 -2.26 3.11
N GLN A 337 11.87 -3.17 4.01
CA GLN A 337 11.49 -3.09 5.42
C GLN A 337 12.64 -3.51 6.30
N GLY A 338 12.79 -2.88 7.46
CA GLY A 338 13.80 -3.26 8.43
C GLY A 338 13.37 -4.43 9.29
N LYS A 339 14.27 -5.38 9.49
CA LYS A 339 14.16 -6.42 10.52
C LYS A 339 15.10 -6.08 11.68
N HIS A 340 14.77 -6.56 12.88
CA HIS A 340 15.62 -6.45 14.06
C HIS A 340 16.23 -7.82 14.35
N TYR A 341 17.39 -8.10 13.75
CA TYR A 341 18.06 -9.40 13.79
C TYR A 341 17.15 -10.53 13.29
N ASP A 342 16.64 -11.37 14.20
CA ASP A 342 15.75 -12.49 13.89
C ASP A 342 14.26 -12.10 13.91
N SER A 343 13.94 -10.85 14.29
CA SER A 343 12.57 -10.35 14.39
C SER A 343 12.17 -9.59 13.14
N PHE A 344 11.03 -9.95 12.55
CA PHE A 344 10.47 -9.29 11.37
C PHE A 344 9.29 -8.37 11.76
N PRO A 345 8.96 -7.38 10.92
CA PRO A 345 7.70 -6.65 11.02
C PRO A 345 6.48 -7.58 11.05
N ALA A 346 5.38 -7.06 11.60
CA ALA A 346 4.14 -7.77 11.81
C ALA A 346 3.72 -8.58 10.59
N GLN A 347 3.39 -9.86 10.82
CA GLN A 347 2.99 -10.76 9.75
C GLN A 347 1.85 -10.19 8.90
N ALA A 348 0.83 -9.56 9.49
CA ALA A 348 -0.28 -8.95 8.74
C ALA A 348 0.16 -7.90 7.68
N VAL A 349 1.25 -7.16 7.92
CA VAL A 349 1.80 -6.21 6.93
C VAL A 349 2.61 -6.93 5.86
N ARG A 350 3.35 -7.97 6.24
CA ARG A 350 4.08 -8.82 5.29
C ARG A 350 3.12 -9.57 4.36
N ASP A 351 2.06 -10.16 4.91
CA ASP A 351 1.02 -10.86 4.17
C ASP A 351 0.31 -9.91 3.21
N LEU A 352 0.00 -8.68 3.65
CA LEU A 352 -0.54 -7.64 2.77
C LEU A 352 0.36 -7.45 1.54
N ILE A 353 1.65 -7.18 1.73
CA ILE A 353 2.54 -6.85 0.61
C ILE A 353 2.77 -8.07 -0.29
N PHE A 354 3.02 -9.25 0.29
CA PHE A 354 3.26 -10.47 -0.47
C PHE A 354 2.03 -10.91 -1.26
N SER A 355 0.84 -10.78 -0.69
CA SER A 355 -0.40 -11.21 -1.34
C SER A 355 -0.81 -10.31 -2.51
N ASN A 356 -0.37 -9.05 -2.54
CA ASN A 356 -0.56 -8.16 -3.68
C ASN A 356 0.39 -8.48 -4.84
N GLY A 357 1.55 -9.10 -4.58
CA GLY A 357 2.40 -9.74 -5.58
C GLY A 357 3.16 -8.81 -6.54
N VAL A 358 3.01 -7.49 -6.44
CA VAL A 358 3.63 -6.52 -7.38
C VAL A 358 4.94 -5.95 -6.84
N GLN A 359 5.01 -5.58 -5.56
CA GLN A 359 6.18 -4.91 -5.01
C GLN A 359 7.14 -5.84 -4.26
N SER A 360 6.71 -6.96 -3.66
CA SER A 360 7.57 -7.83 -2.81
C SER A 360 8.37 -7.07 -1.73
N THR A 361 9.11 -7.77 -0.87
CA THR A 361 9.91 -7.11 0.19
C THR A 361 11.38 -7.52 0.10
N LEU A 362 12.27 -6.55 0.28
CA LEU A 362 13.69 -6.76 0.57
C LEU A 362 13.94 -6.32 2.02
N PHE A 363 14.43 -7.23 2.86
CA PHE A 363 14.67 -6.92 4.28
C PHE A 363 16.08 -6.35 4.49
N LEU A 364 16.14 -5.26 5.23
CA LEU A 364 17.37 -4.62 5.71
C LEU A 364 17.54 -4.87 7.21
N GLU A 365 18.78 -4.94 7.70
CA GLU A 365 19.04 -5.02 9.13
C GLU A 365 18.99 -3.63 9.76
N THR A 366 18.02 -3.41 10.65
CA THR A 366 17.81 -2.13 11.34
C THR A 366 17.87 -2.26 12.85
N GLY A 367 18.02 -3.46 13.41
CA GLY A 367 18.11 -3.69 14.86
C GLY A 367 19.34 -3.08 15.54
N TRP A 368 20.31 -2.59 14.76
CA TRP A 368 21.45 -1.81 15.24
C TRP A 368 21.09 -0.36 15.59
N LEU A 369 19.95 0.13 15.14
CA LEU A 369 19.38 1.42 15.52
C LEU A 369 18.45 1.24 16.72
N ARG A 370 18.39 2.27 17.57
CA ARG A 370 17.46 2.33 18.69
C ARG A 370 16.05 2.36 18.14
N VAL A 371 15.75 3.32 17.25
CA VAL A 371 14.43 3.44 16.59
C VAL A 371 14.18 2.25 15.67
N GLY A 372 15.16 1.91 14.84
CA GLY A 372 15.19 0.63 14.14
C GLY A 372 14.47 0.69 12.81
N HIS A 373 14.52 1.83 12.12
CA HIS A 373 13.81 2.09 10.88
C HIS A 373 14.78 2.24 9.70
N VAL A 374 14.28 2.04 8.47
CA VAL A 374 15.10 2.16 7.25
C VAL A 374 15.31 3.61 6.84
N ASP A 375 14.34 4.49 7.07
CA ASP A 375 14.40 5.93 6.77
C ASP A 375 15.51 6.67 7.54
N GLU A 376 15.97 6.11 8.66
CA GLU A 376 17.08 6.62 9.46
C GLU A 376 18.43 6.55 8.71
N PHE A 377 18.55 5.73 7.66
CA PHE A 377 19.82 5.55 6.96
C PHE A 377 19.74 5.23 5.46
N VAL A 378 18.54 5.13 4.87
CA VAL A 378 18.39 4.91 3.41
C VAL A 378 17.43 5.95 2.86
N GLN A 379 17.83 6.57 1.75
CA GLN A 379 16.98 7.45 0.96
C GLN A 379 17.18 7.15 -0.52
N PHE A 380 16.12 7.24 -1.32
CA PHE A 380 16.20 7.14 -2.78
C PHE A 380 15.93 8.53 -3.38
N VAL A 381 16.88 9.03 -4.16
CA VAL A 381 16.80 10.39 -4.72
C VAL A 381 16.94 10.36 -6.24
N PRO A 382 16.31 11.30 -6.98
CA PRO A 382 16.52 11.43 -8.41
C PRO A 382 18.00 11.59 -8.75
N TYR A 383 18.45 10.92 -9.80
CA TYR A 383 19.84 10.95 -10.24
C TYR A 383 19.93 10.78 -11.76
N ASP A 384 20.87 11.47 -12.40
CA ASP A 384 21.05 11.43 -13.84
C ASP A 384 21.86 10.18 -14.25
N ASN A 385 21.18 9.04 -14.28
CA ASN A 385 21.70 7.75 -14.74
C ASN A 385 20.58 6.93 -15.41
N ASP A 386 20.90 5.73 -15.91
CA ASP A 386 19.93 4.84 -16.57
C ASP A 386 18.78 4.36 -15.64
N LEU A 387 18.96 4.44 -14.32
CA LEU A 387 17.93 4.12 -13.34
C LEU A 387 16.99 5.31 -13.04
N GLY A 388 17.44 6.54 -13.29
CA GLY A 388 16.75 7.77 -12.89
C GLY A 388 16.81 8.06 -11.39
N PHE A 389 17.54 7.25 -10.62
CA PHE A 389 17.74 7.43 -9.18
C PHE A 389 19.06 6.83 -8.70
N THR A 390 19.46 7.26 -7.51
CA THR A 390 20.52 6.63 -6.74
C THR A 390 20.09 6.43 -5.29
N ILE A 391 20.93 5.74 -4.52
CA ILE A 391 20.81 5.55 -3.08
C ILE A 391 21.60 6.68 -2.41
N ALA A 392 21.04 7.29 -1.38
CA ALA A 392 21.78 8.09 -0.42
C ALA A 392 21.85 7.35 0.92
N ILE A 393 22.99 7.45 1.61
CA ILE A 393 23.21 6.86 2.93
C ILE A 393 24.01 7.81 3.83
N PRO A 394 23.81 7.78 5.17
CA PRO A 394 24.69 8.49 6.08
C PRO A 394 26.06 7.79 6.10
N THR A 395 27.14 8.54 6.27
CA THR A 395 28.52 8.02 6.27
C THR A 395 29.29 8.62 7.44
N PRO A 396 29.37 7.89 8.57
CA PRO A 396 30.16 8.31 9.73
C PRO A 396 31.60 8.67 9.42
N ASP A 397 32.28 7.89 8.57
CA ASP A 397 33.68 8.15 8.24
C ASP A 397 33.86 9.52 7.55
N LEU A 398 32.91 9.93 6.72
CA LEU A 398 32.92 11.25 6.07
C LEU A 398 32.82 12.37 7.10
N ALA A 399 31.91 12.25 8.07
CA ALA A 399 31.74 13.25 9.12
C ALA A 399 32.96 13.33 10.07
N ILE A 400 33.52 12.18 10.43
CA ILE A 400 34.74 12.10 11.24
C ILE A 400 35.93 12.74 10.52
N ASN A 401 36.11 12.49 9.22
CA ASN A 401 37.19 13.09 8.45
C ASN A 401 37.08 14.61 8.38
N LEU A 402 35.85 15.15 8.21
CA LEU A 402 35.61 16.60 8.27
C LEU A 402 36.04 17.20 9.62
N PHE A 403 35.86 16.46 10.72
CA PHE A 403 36.29 16.90 12.05
C PHE A 403 37.81 16.82 12.22
N LEU A 404 38.46 15.78 11.70
CA LEU A 404 39.93 15.66 11.70
C LEU A 404 40.58 16.80 10.90
N GLU A 405 40.08 17.07 9.70
CA GLU A 405 40.57 18.19 8.87
C GLU A 405 40.38 19.55 9.58
N ALA A 406 39.23 19.76 10.24
CA ALA A 406 38.99 20.95 11.04
C ALA A 406 39.94 21.07 12.23
N GLN A 407 40.21 19.96 12.94
CA GLN A 407 41.17 19.92 14.05
C GLN A 407 42.59 20.26 13.57
N GLU A 408 43.04 19.65 12.47
CA GLU A 408 44.35 19.91 11.85
C GLU A 408 44.49 21.37 11.40
N ALA A 409 43.40 21.97 10.91
CA ALA A 409 43.35 23.39 10.55
C ALA A 409 43.27 24.35 11.76
N GLY A 410 43.30 23.84 13.00
CA GLY A 410 43.32 24.63 14.22
C GLY A 410 41.94 25.00 14.78
N TYR A 411 40.86 24.37 14.29
CA TYR A 411 39.48 24.61 14.73
C TYR A 411 38.95 23.54 15.70
N GLY A 412 39.84 22.80 16.37
CA GLY A 412 39.46 21.74 17.31
C GLY A 412 38.55 22.18 18.48
N GLU A 413 38.59 23.46 18.86
CA GLU A 413 37.73 24.04 19.91
C GLU A 413 36.33 24.45 19.41
N ALA A 414 36.03 24.26 18.11
CA ALA A 414 34.70 24.54 17.58
C ALA A 414 33.68 23.54 18.16
N MET A 415 32.53 24.06 18.59
CA MET A 415 31.43 23.25 19.13
C MET A 415 30.81 22.38 18.04
N VAL A 416 30.71 21.06 18.28
CA VAL A 416 30.14 20.11 17.32
C VAL A 416 28.63 20.28 17.20
N ILE A 417 27.96 20.60 18.31
CA ILE A 417 26.54 20.97 18.32
C ILE A 417 26.47 22.38 18.88
N SER A 418 25.80 23.30 18.20
CA SER A 418 25.39 24.52 18.88
C SER A 418 24.14 25.13 18.24
N PHE A 419 23.15 25.41 19.08
CA PHE A 419 21.94 26.14 18.73
C PHE A 419 21.40 26.76 20.02
N ASP A 420 20.55 27.79 19.88
CA ASP A 420 19.79 28.27 21.03
C ASP A 420 18.74 27.21 21.38
N ALA A 421 19.08 26.38 22.37
CA ALA A 421 18.23 25.28 22.80
C ALA A 421 17.12 25.72 23.76
N GLN A 422 17.20 26.93 24.34
CA GLN A 422 16.23 27.40 25.34
C GLN A 422 14.79 27.41 24.82
N PRO A 423 14.49 27.91 23.59
CA PRO A 423 13.13 27.85 23.06
C PRO A 423 12.56 26.43 22.94
N GLN A 424 13.42 25.44 22.63
CA GLN A 424 12.98 24.05 22.50
C GLN A 424 12.82 23.38 23.86
N ILE A 425 13.72 23.66 24.82
CA ILE A 425 13.57 23.24 26.22
C ILE A 425 12.24 23.78 26.77
N ASP A 426 11.95 25.07 26.59
CA ASP A 426 10.73 25.69 27.11
C ASP A 426 9.48 25.10 26.45
N ARG A 427 9.54 24.88 25.12
CA ARG A 427 8.44 24.32 24.34
C ARG A 427 8.12 22.87 24.73
N PHE A 428 9.15 22.03 24.82
CA PHE A 428 8.98 20.59 25.04
C PHE A 428 9.12 20.17 26.50
N LYS A 429 9.49 21.09 27.40
CA LYS A 429 9.74 20.84 28.82
C LYS A 429 10.76 19.71 29.05
N VAL A 430 11.86 19.76 28.30
CA VAL A 430 12.94 18.76 28.31
C VAL A 430 14.22 19.33 28.92
N ASP A 431 15.10 18.44 29.39
CA ASP A 431 16.42 18.81 29.89
C ASP A 431 17.36 19.31 28.78
N MET A 432 18.42 20.01 29.19
CA MET A 432 19.49 20.45 28.30
C MET A 432 20.11 19.23 27.57
N PRO A 433 20.32 19.30 26.24
CA PRO A 433 20.94 18.20 25.51
C PRO A 433 22.34 17.89 26.02
N LEU A 434 22.59 16.60 26.36
CA LEU A 434 23.84 16.10 26.93
C LEU A 434 25.11 16.48 26.15
N TYR A 435 25.00 16.69 24.84
CA TYR A 435 26.13 16.87 23.92
C TYR A 435 26.28 18.30 23.38
N LEU A 436 25.48 19.26 23.87
CA LEU A 436 25.50 20.65 23.35
C LEU A 436 26.84 21.36 23.60
N ASN A 437 27.61 20.89 24.58
CA ASN A 437 28.85 21.54 25.03
C ASN A 437 30.13 20.81 24.58
N LEU A 438 30.06 19.90 23.62
CA LEU A 438 31.24 19.19 23.13
C LEU A 438 31.92 19.92 21.97
N THR A 439 33.25 20.04 22.03
CA THR A 439 34.10 20.51 20.95
C THR A 439 34.48 19.38 20.00
N ILE A 440 35.05 19.73 18.83
CA ILE A 440 35.64 18.76 17.91
C ILE A 440 36.73 17.93 18.62
N ASN A 441 37.58 18.58 19.43
CA ASN A 441 38.61 17.92 20.23
C ASN A 441 38.02 16.89 21.20
N ASP A 442 36.94 17.25 21.90
CA ASP A 442 36.30 16.35 22.87
C ASP A 442 35.72 15.10 22.20
N VAL A 443 35.06 15.28 21.05
CA VAL A 443 34.43 14.19 20.32
C VAL A 443 35.47 13.25 19.69
N LEU A 444 36.53 13.81 19.07
CA LEU A 444 37.60 13.01 18.47
C LEU A 444 38.46 12.29 19.51
N ALA A 445 38.63 12.84 20.72
CA ALA A 445 39.36 12.19 21.81
C ALA A 445 38.56 11.05 22.48
N ASN A 446 37.26 10.95 22.23
CA ASN A 446 36.41 9.95 22.85
C ASN A 446 36.47 8.61 22.09
N ALA A 447 37.28 7.67 22.59
CA ALA A 447 37.44 6.35 21.98
C ALA A 447 36.12 5.58 21.80
N THR A 448 35.19 5.70 22.75
CA THR A 448 33.86 5.07 22.64
C THR A 448 33.04 5.70 21.52
N PHE A 449 33.10 7.02 21.33
CA PHE A 449 32.41 7.68 20.21
C PHE A 449 32.93 7.20 18.85
N MET A 450 34.27 7.04 18.73
CA MET A 450 34.90 6.52 17.52
C MET A 450 34.50 5.06 17.25
N GLU A 451 34.48 4.21 18.27
CA GLU A 451 34.04 2.82 18.17
C GLU A 451 32.57 2.72 17.73
N ILE A 452 31.69 3.54 18.30
CA ILE A 452 30.27 3.57 17.96
C ILE A 452 30.04 4.00 16.51
N ASN A 453 30.79 4.97 15.99
CA ASN A 453 30.65 5.41 14.61
C ASN A 453 31.25 4.39 13.62
N ALA A 454 32.32 3.69 13.98
CA ALA A 454 32.82 2.55 13.21
C ALA A 454 31.80 1.40 13.18
N TYR A 455 31.11 1.13 14.30
CA TYR A 455 30.03 0.15 14.36
C TYR A 455 28.83 0.56 13.48
N ALA A 456 28.44 1.84 13.49
CA ALA A 456 27.40 2.35 12.59
C ALA A 456 27.79 2.17 11.11
N GLN A 457 29.03 2.56 10.75
CA GLN A 457 29.54 2.44 9.38
C GLN A 457 29.52 0.99 8.89
N LYS A 458 29.86 0.01 9.75
CA LYS A 458 29.76 -1.42 9.45
C LYS A 458 28.34 -1.81 9.04
N TRP A 459 27.32 -1.42 9.82
CA TRP A 459 25.93 -1.79 9.55
C TRP A 459 25.33 -1.05 8.35
N ILE A 460 25.70 0.20 8.13
CA ILE A 460 25.33 0.96 6.92
C ILE A 460 25.92 0.27 5.69
N ASN A 461 27.21 -0.09 5.72
CA ASN A 461 27.85 -0.80 4.61
C ASN A 461 27.21 -2.16 4.34
N HIS A 462 26.87 -2.91 5.40
CA HIS A 462 26.18 -4.19 5.29
C HIS A 462 24.84 -4.06 4.55
N ASN A 463 24.02 -3.07 4.93
CA ASN A 463 22.75 -2.83 4.26
C ASN A 463 22.90 -2.30 2.84
N LEU A 464 23.91 -1.46 2.59
CA LEU A 464 24.24 -1.02 1.24
C LEU A 464 24.66 -2.21 0.36
N ASP A 465 25.40 -3.18 0.88
CA ASP A 465 25.72 -4.42 0.15
C ASP A 465 24.45 -5.20 -0.21
N ILE A 466 23.47 -5.27 0.70
CA ILE A 466 22.17 -5.90 0.40
C ILE A 466 21.47 -5.16 -0.74
N LEU A 467 21.37 -3.83 -0.68
CA LEU A 467 20.75 -3.02 -1.73
C LEU A 467 21.47 -3.16 -3.07
N LEU A 468 22.80 -3.05 -3.09
CA LEU A 468 23.62 -3.20 -4.30
C LEU A 468 23.67 -4.64 -4.81
N SER A 469 23.32 -5.64 -4.02
CA SER A 469 23.14 -7.02 -4.52
C SER A 469 21.89 -7.15 -5.41
N GLU A 470 20.92 -6.26 -5.24
CA GLU A 470 19.65 -6.26 -5.96
C GLU A 470 19.60 -5.19 -7.06
N ILE A 471 19.98 -3.96 -6.74
CA ILE A 471 19.89 -2.79 -7.63
C ILE A 471 21.15 -2.74 -8.49
N PRO A 472 21.05 -2.61 -9.84
CA PRO A 472 22.19 -2.54 -10.75
C PRO A 472 22.85 -1.15 -10.71
N LEU A 473 23.31 -0.76 -9.53
CA LEU A 473 24.02 0.49 -9.26
C LEU A 473 25.47 0.14 -8.86
N ASP A 474 26.42 0.97 -9.27
CA ASP A 474 27.79 0.88 -8.79
C ASP A 474 27.92 1.62 -7.45
N ARG A 475 28.81 1.13 -6.58
CA ARG A 475 28.98 1.71 -5.25
C ARG A 475 29.43 3.18 -5.31
N ASP A 476 30.15 3.56 -6.35
CA ASP A 476 30.64 4.93 -6.57
C ASP A 476 29.53 5.90 -7.00
N ASP A 477 28.37 5.38 -7.44
CA ASP A 477 27.20 6.21 -7.81
C ASP A 477 26.30 6.51 -6.60
N VAL A 478 26.60 5.95 -5.42
CA VAL A 478 25.87 6.18 -4.16
C VAL A 478 26.25 7.54 -3.57
N ILE A 479 25.25 8.28 -3.10
CA ILE A 479 25.47 9.57 -2.42
C ILE A 479 25.77 9.32 -0.94
N HIS A 480 26.94 9.78 -0.51
CA HIS A 480 27.39 9.67 0.88
C HIS A 480 27.13 11.00 1.62
N VAL A 481 26.19 10.97 2.56
CA VAL A 481 25.81 12.13 3.38
C VAL A 481 26.54 12.07 4.72
N PRO A 482 27.23 13.11 5.20
CA PRO A 482 27.88 13.05 6.50
C PRO A 482 26.84 12.89 7.62
N GLY A 483 27.01 11.89 8.48
CA GLY A 483 26.09 11.61 9.58
C GLY A 483 26.79 10.89 10.71
N LEU A 484 26.46 11.23 11.96
CA LEU A 484 27.10 10.68 13.16
C LEU A 484 26.07 10.02 14.07
N PHE A 485 26.51 9.01 14.80
CA PHE A 485 25.68 8.24 15.72
C PHE A 485 26.23 8.29 17.14
N ARG A 486 25.33 8.04 18.10
CA ARG A 486 25.62 7.91 19.53
C ARG A 486 25.03 6.63 20.07
N ASP A 487 25.67 6.11 21.12
CA ASP A 487 25.17 4.94 21.81
C ASP A 487 23.87 5.26 22.57
N ARG A 488 22.86 4.43 22.38
CA ARG A 488 21.55 4.47 23.06
C ARG A 488 21.24 3.14 23.77
N SER A 489 22.22 2.25 23.87
CA SER A 489 22.09 0.91 24.47
C SER A 489 21.70 0.97 25.96
N GLY A 490 22.13 2.00 26.68
CA GLY A 490 21.80 2.22 28.10
C GLY A 490 20.35 2.66 28.37
N GLY A 491 19.52 2.88 27.34
CA GLY A 491 18.14 3.39 27.50
C GLY A 491 17.15 2.41 28.13
N GLY A 492 17.57 1.17 28.42
CA GLY A 492 16.73 0.14 29.03
C GLY A 492 15.55 -0.30 28.15
N VAL A 493 14.75 -1.21 28.67
CA VAL A 493 13.47 -1.62 28.08
C VAL A 493 12.42 -0.56 28.44
N TYR A 494 11.74 0.01 27.45
CA TYR A 494 10.59 0.88 27.70
C TYR A 494 9.31 0.07 27.52
N VAL A 495 8.41 0.11 28.49
CA VAL A 495 7.10 -0.56 28.45
C VAL A 495 6.05 0.53 28.56
N ASN A 496 5.09 0.55 27.63
CA ASN A 496 3.99 1.49 27.68
C ASN A 496 3.01 1.11 28.81
N SER A 497 2.23 2.10 29.25
CA SER A 497 1.21 1.92 30.30
C SER A 497 0.02 1.04 29.87
N ASP A 498 -0.01 0.58 28.62
CA ASP A 498 -1.03 -0.33 28.08
C ASP A 498 -0.84 -1.79 28.54
N GLY A 499 0.24 -2.09 29.27
CA GLY A 499 0.47 -3.41 29.89
C GLY A 499 0.83 -4.51 28.88
N LEU A 500 1.14 -4.11 27.65
CA LEU A 500 1.56 -4.96 26.55
C LEU A 500 3.04 -4.68 26.24
N ASP A 501 3.68 -5.58 25.52
CA ASP A 501 5.13 -5.74 25.42
C ASP A 501 5.97 -4.47 25.13
N PHE A 502 7.29 -4.62 25.31
CA PHE A 502 8.29 -3.57 25.22
C PHE A 502 8.33 -2.80 23.89
N TYR A 503 8.36 -1.48 24.01
CA TYR A 503 8.53 -0.52 22.92
C TYR A 503 9.92 -0.64 22.27
N TRP A 504 10.96 -0.86 23.10
CA TRP A 504 12.34 -1.14 22.69
C TRP A 504 12.76 -2.51 23.20
N PRO A 505 13.07 -3.49 22.34
CA PRO A 505 13.60 -4.77 22.81
C PRO A 505 14.96 -4.58 23.51
N PRO A 506 15.35 -5.51 24.40
CA PRO A 506 16.67 -5.45 25.03
C PRO A 506 17.78 -5.52 23.98
N VAL A 507 18.87 -4.82 24.25
CA VAL A 507 20.07 -4.87 23.41
C VAL A 507 20.63 -6.29 23.46
N LEU A 508 20.86 -6.89 22.29
CA LEU A 508 21.44 -8.21 22.20
C LEU A 508 22.88 -8.20 22.73
N LYS A 509 23.32 -9.36 23.22
CA LYS A 509 24.69 -9.50 23.71
C LYS A 509 25.67 -9.17 22.57
N ASP A 510 26.68 -8.37 22.90
CA ASP A 510 27.75 -7.95 21.98
C ASP A 510 27.28 -7.04 20.81
N GLU A 511 26.04 -6.55 20.88
CA GLU A 511 25.48 -5.58 19.93
C GLU A 511 25.23 -4.22 20.60
N HIS A 512 25.01 -3.19 19.78
CA HIS A 512 24.60 -1.85 20.21
C HIS A 512 23.28 -1.43 19.57
N GLN A 513 22.56 -0.53 20.24
CA GLN A 513 21.47 0.26 19.67
C GLN A 513 21.90 1.72 19.57
N LEU A 514 21.95 2.24 18.35
CA LEU A 514 22.43 3.58 18.06
C LEU A 514 21.31 4.57 17.78
N GLY A 515 21.50 5.84 18.10
CA GLY A 515 20.64 6.91 17.61
C GLY A 515 21.46 7.98 16.94
N ALA A 516 20.81 8.83 16.15
CA ALA A 516 21.48 9.97 15.55
C ALA A 516 22.11 10.87 16.64
N PHE A 517 23.37 11.24 16.43
CA PHE A 517 24.11 12.18 17.30
C PHE A 517 23.74 13.63 16.96
N LEU A 518 23.63 13.92 15.67
CA LEU A 518 23.08 15.14 15.08
C LEU A 518 21.74 14.81 14.39
N PRO A 519 20.87 15.79 14.09
CA PRO A 519 19.71 15.55 13.23
C PRO A 519 20.13 14.85 11.93
N GLY A 520 19.52 13.71 11.64
CA GLY A 520 19.89 12.86 10.52
C GLY A 520 19.52 13.51 9.19
N ALA A 521 20.48 14.14 8.52
CA ALA A 521 20.27 14.79 7.22
C ALA A 521 19.71 13.83 6.15
N ILE A 522 19.92 12.52 6.30
CA ILE A 522 19.38 11.49 5.41
C ILE A 522 17.86 11.27 5.52
N ASN A 523 17.26 11.60 6.67
CA ASN A 523 15.81 11.47 6.86
C ASN A 523 15.12 12.81 6.53
N GLY A 524 15.19 13.18 5.26
CA GLY A 524 14.57 14.37 4.68
C GLY A 524 13.47 14.03 3.66
N MET A 525 12.80 15.05 3.13
CA MET A 525 11.73 14.87 2.15
C MET A 525 12.23 15.12 0.73
N VAL A 526 11.95 14.19 -0.19
CA VAL A 526 12.18 14.37 -1.64
C VAL A 526 10.93 14.98 -2.27
N VAL A 527 11.06 16.15 -2.87
CA VAL A 527 9.96 16.87 -3.53
C VAL A 527 10.40 17.27 -4.93
N GLY A 528 10.12 16.42 -5.92
CA GLY A 528 10.64 16.61 -7.27
C GLY A 528 12.15 16.50 -7.28
N ASP A 529 12.85 17.56 -7.67
CA ASP A 529 14.31 17.68 -7.67
C ASP A 529 14.86 18.32 -6.38
N GLN A 530 13.99 18.64 -5.41
CA GLN A 530 14.38 19.27 -4.15
C GLN A 530 14.47 18.25 -3.02
N TYR A 531 15.49 18.42 -2.17
CA TYR A 531 15.65 17.64 -0.95
C TYR A 531 15.56 18.54 0.28
N LEU A 532 14.53 18.33 1.10
CA LEU A 532 14.29 19.07 2.33
C LEU A 532 14.93 18.30 3.49
N SER A 533 16.22 18.58 3.71
CA SER A 533 17.03 17.94 4.76
C SER A 533 16.79 18.56 6.14
N PRO A 534 16.78 17.75 7.21
CA PRO A 534 17.06 18.23 8.56
C PRO A 534 18.39 18.98 8.59
N ASN A 535 18.43 20.09 9.34
CA ASN A 535 19.66 20.86 9.54
C ASN A 535 20.53 20.13 10.58
N PRO A 536 21.79 19.76 10.29
CA PRO A 536 22.66 19.07 11.23
C PRO A 536 23.09 19.93 12.43
N PHE A 537 23.02 21.27 12.32
CA PHE A 537 23.37 22.24 13.36
C PHE A 537 24.82 22.16 13.90
N ARG A 538 25.76 22.64 13.06
CA ARG A 538 27.20 22.93 13.30
C ARG A 538 28.09 21.66 13.28
N PRO A 539 29.45 21.74 13.34
CA PRO A 539 30.31 22.88 13.70
C PRO A 539 30.37 24.02 12.67
N VAL A 540 30.47 25.27 13.15
CA VAL A 540 30.63 26.48 12.31
C VAL A 540 32.09 26.93 12.30
N ILE A 541 32.69 26.95 11.12
CA ILE A 541 34.07 27.36 10.88
C ILE A 541 34.04 28.49 9.85
N SER A 542 34.69 29.62 10.18
CA SER A 542 34.72 30.81 9.31
C SER A 542 33.34 31.30 8.85
N GLY A 543 32.32 31.14 9.70
CA GLY A 543 30.95 31.57 9.43
C GLY A 543 30.09 30.55 8.67
N GLU A 544 30.61 29.37 8.34
CA GLU A 544 29.89 28.32 7.61
C GLU A 544 29.79 27.04 8.45
N ASP A 545 28.59 26.43 8.48
CA ASP A 545 28.40 25.09 9.03
C ASP A 545 28.98 24.05 8.07
N ILE A 546 30.07 23.39 8.47
CA ILE A 546 30.82 22.50 7.58
C ILE A 546 30.06 21.21 7.26
N LEU A 547 29.20 20.74 8.19
CA LEU A 547 28.38 19.55 7.94
C LEU A 547 27.22 19.92 7.01
N ALA A 548 26.53 21.03 7.27
CA ALA A 548 25.48 21.49 6.37
C ALA A 548 26.01 21.81 4.96
N LYS A 549 27.25 22.31 4.85
CA LYS A 549 27.93 22.48 3.56
C LYS A 549 28.15 21.15 2.86
N ALA A 550 28.70 20.15 3.57
CA ALA A 550 28.95 18.84 3.00
C ALA A 550 27.65 18.10 2.63
N VAL A 551 26.58 18.24 3.42
CA VAL A 551 25.23 17.74 3.09
C VAL A 551 24.67 18.39 1.82
N ARG A 552 24.94 19.68 1.56
CA ARG A 552 24.50 20.35 0.32
C ARG A 552 25.36 20.01 -0.90
N ALA A 553 26.57 19.51 -0.68
CA ALA A 553 27.50 19.14 -1.74
C ALA A 553 27.28 17.70 -2.20
N ALA A 554 26.92 16.83 -1.27
CA ALA A 554 26.27 15.54 -1.53
C ALA A 554 24.89 15.77 -2.18
#